data_AF-A0A061RIV4-F1
#
_entry.id   AF-A0A061RIV4-F1
#
_cell.length_a   1.000
_cell.length_b   1.000
_cell.length_c   1.000
_cell.angle_alpha   90.00
_cell.angle_beta   90.00
_cell.angle_gamma   90.00
#
_symmetry.space_group_name_H-M   'P 1'
#
loop_
_entity.id
_entity.type
_entity.pdbx_description
1 polymer ?
#
loop_
_entity_poly.entity_id
_entity_poly.type
_entity_poly.pdbx_seq_one_letter_code
_entity_poly.pdbx_strand_id
1 'polypeptide(L)'
;MSHHFSILGDFNAKVVITHEEKDPSGPRHHASTATSSNHFKSLDDKLKLLSLSMALKIADIGHAFSPFPVHTKWSLLLQDEYYRQGREELKLGLEPSMLKHPEKPSVADKDNQAAFFDVIVLPTLRTWVKVFKRSGKVLLTQAEENLRLWRES
;
A
#
# COMPACT_ATOMS: atom_id res chain seq x y z
N MET A 1 -10.95 -0.50 -3.45
CA MET A 1 -9.91 -0.10 -4.44
C MET A 1 -10.31 1.04 -5.40
N SER A 2 -11.59 1.27 -5.73
CA SER A 2 -12.03 2.30 -6.71
C SER A 2 -11.48 3.72 -6.48
N HIS A 3 -11.35 4.14 -5.22
CA HIS A 3 -10.81 5.46 -4.86
C HIS A 3 -9.29 5.46 -4.59
N HIS A 4 -8.57 4.37 -4.94
CA HIS A 4 -7.14 4.24 -4.61
C HIS A 4 -6.33 5.44 -5.13
N PHE A 5 -6.44 5.72 -6.42
CA PHE A 5 -5.64 6.74 -7.08
C PHE A 5 -6.08 8.17 -6.72
N SER A 6 -7.38 8.39 -6.43
CA SER A 6 -7.83 9.72 -6.03
C SER A 6 -7.31 10.08 -4.64
N ILE A 7 -7.40 9.16 -3.67
CA ILE A 7 -6.89 9.39 -2.31
C ILE A 7 -5.38 9.60 -2.32
N LEU A 8 -4.65 8.76 -3.07
CA LEU A 8 -3.20 8.88 -3.21
C LEU A 8 -2.80 10.21 -3.88
N GLY A 9 -3.48 10.57 -4.96
CA GLY A 9 -3.25 11.82 -5.69
C GLY A 9 -3.55 13.05 -4.83
N ASP A 10 -4.70 13.05 -4.14
CA ASP A 10 -5.08 14.12 -3.22
C ASP A 10 -4.08 14.26 -2.07
N PHE A 11 -3.67 13.16 -1.46
CA PHE A 11 -2.69 13.17 -0.37
C PHE A 11 -1.35 13.73 -0.84
N ASN A 12 -0.87 13.31 -2.02
CA ASN A 12 0.37 13.84 -2.58
C ASN A 12 0.23 15.34 -2.91
N ALA A 13 -0.85 15.77 -3.56
CA ALA A 13 -1.02 17.18 -3.94
C ALA A 13 -1.23 18.13 -2.75
N LYS A 14 -1.87 17.67 -1.68
CA LYS A 14 -2.33 18.56 -0.59
C LYS A 14 -1.56 18.39 0.72
N VAL A 15 -1.09 17.19 1.05
CA VAL A 15 -0.38 16.94 2.32
C VAL A 15 1.13 16.96 2.09
N VAL A 16 1.63 16.24 1.07
CA VAL A 16 3.06 16.18 0.79
C VAL A 16 3.61 17.54 0.39
N ILE A 17 2.98 18.23 -0.58
CA ILE A 17 3.45 19.55 -1.04
C ILE A 17 3.48 20.56 0.11
N THR A 18 2.40 20.64 0.91
CA THR A 18 2.36 21.54 2.08
C THR A 18 3.39 21.18 3.15
N HIS A 19 3.75 19.90 3.29
CA HIS A 19 4.85 19.48 4.17
C HIS A 19 6.21 19.94 3.61
N GLU A 20 6.46 19.75 2.32
CA GLU A 20 7.72 20.14 1.66
C GLU A 20 7.93 21.67 1.64
N GLU A 21 6.86 22.46 1.46
CA GLU A 21 6.92 23.93 1.54
C GLU A 21 7.28 24.44 2.94
N LYS A 22 6.88 23.73 4.01
CA LYS A 22 7.15 24.09 5.41
C LYS A 22 8.54 23.63 5.90
N ASP A 23 9.19 22.70 5.20
CA ASP A 23 10.55 22.23 5.47
C ASP A 23 11.44 22.40 4.21
N PRO A 24 11.81 23.66 3.86
CA PRO A 24 12.57 23.96 2.64
C PRO A 24 14.03 23.48 2.72
N SER A 25 14.49 23.06 3.90
CA SER A 25 15.75 22.35 4.06
C SER A 25 15.60 20.91 3.55
N GLY A 26 15.97 20.68 2.27
CA GLY A 26 16.27 19.34 1.75
C GLY A 26 17.23 18.54 2.64
N PRO A 27 17.53 17.27 2.34
CA PRO A 27 18.05 16.28 3.28
C PRO A 27 19.42 16.69 3.85
N ARG A 28 19.44 17.46 4.93
CA ARG A 28 20.65 17.73 5.71
C ARG A 28 20.73 16.69 6.82
N HIS A 29 21.84 15.96 6.81
CA HIS A 29 22.25 15.03 7.83
C HIS A 29 22.51 15.75 9.16
N HIS A 30 21.46 16.06 9.92
CA HIS A 30 21.59 16.23 11.36
C HIS A 30 20.42 15.55 12.06
N ALA A 31 20.78 14.56 12.88
CA ALA A 31 19.87 13.83 13.73
C ALA A 31 19.17 14.79 14.70
N SER A 32 17.92 15.16 14.39
CA SER A 32 16.98 15.68 15.37
C SER A 32 15.78 14.76 15.42
N THR A 33 15.74 13.94 16.46
CA THR A 33 14.85 12.79 16.65
C THR A 33 13.44 13.20 17.12
N ALA A 34 13.02 14.46 16.97
CA ALA A 34 11.89 15.02 17.72
C ALA A 34 10.79 15.75 16.92
N THR A 35 10.75 15.73 15.58
CA THR A 35 9.85 16.61 14.81
C THR A 35 8.59 15.97 14.20
N SER A 36 8.44 14.64 14.21
CA SER A 36 7.31 13.99 13.50
C SER A 36 5.94 14.18 14.17
N SER A 37 5.89 14.29 15.50
CA SER A 37 4.64 14.36 16.26
C SER A 37 3.95 15.74 16.20
N ASN A 38 4.67 16.79 15.81
CA ASN A 38 4.14 18.16 15.73
C ASN A 38 3.49 18.47 14.38
N HIS A 39 3.89 17.80 13.28
CA HIS A 39 3.37 18.09 11.95
C HIS A 39 1.86 17.80 11.83
N PHE A 40 1.42 16.57 12.14
CA PHE A 40 0.02 16.18 12.04
C PHE A 40 -0.90 17.06 12.88
N LYS A 41 -0.44 17.47 14.08
CA LYS A 41 -1.20 18.38 14.96
C LYS A 41 -1.40 19.76 14.33
N SER A 42 -0.41 20.23 13.56
CA SER A 42 -0.43 21.54 12.89
C SER A 42 -1.19 21.59 11.56
N LEU A 43 -1.65 20.44 11.05
CA LEU A 43 -2.49 20.38 9.85
C LEU A 43 -3.90 20.92 10.15
N ASP A 44 -4.52 21.54 9.15
CA ASP A 44 -5.96 21.82 9.22
C ASP A 44 -6.78 20.51 9.21
N ASP A 45 -8.05 20.59 9.57
CA ASP A 45 -8.91 19.42 9.74
C ASP A 45 -9.11 18.63 8.44
N LYS A 46 -9.06 19.30 7.28
CA LYS A 46 -9.22 18.66 5.98
C LYS A 46 -7.97 17.83 5.63
N LEU A 47 -6.78 18.37 5.90
CA LEU A 47 -5.51 17.67 5.70
C LEU A 47 -5.30 16.54 6.72
N LYS A 48 -5.78 16.71 7.96
CA LYS A 48 -5.84 15.63 8.96
C LYS A 48 -6.73 14.49 8.48
N LEU A 49 -7.94 14.80 8.03
CA LEU A 49 -8.87 13.79 7.51
C LEU A 49 -8.28 13.04 6.32
N LEU A 50 -7.65 13.75 5.38
CA LEU A 50 -6.98 13.13 4.24
C LEU A 50 -5.81 12.22 4.66
N SER A 51 -5.04 12.64 5.68
CA SER A 51 -3.96 11.82 6.25
C SER A 51 -4.49 10.55 6.93
N LEU A 52 -5.61 10.64 7.63
CA LEU A 52 -6.28 9.48 8.24
C LEU A 52 -6.86 8.53 7.18
N SER A 53 -7.47 9.06 6.12
CA SER A 53 -7.94 8.27 4.97
C SER A 53 -6.79 7.51 4.30
N MET A 54 -5.63 8.16 4.15
CA MET A 54 -4.42 7.53 3.64
C MET A 54 -3.90 6.44 4.60
N ALA A 55 -3.90 6.69 5.91
CA ALA A 55 -3.48 5.70 6.90
C ALA A 55 -4.39 4.46 6.91
N LEU A 56 -5.71 4.65 6.84
CA LEU A 56 -6.68 3.55 6.73
C LEU A 56 -6.45 2.72 5.48
N LYS A 57 -6.14 3.38 4.37
CA LYS A 57 -5.82 2.72 3.11
C LYS A 57 -4.52 1.90 3.17
N ILE A 58 -3.51 2.42 3.85
CA ILE A 58 -2.27 1.67 4.11
C ILE A 58 -2.57 0.44 4.96
N ALA A 59 -3.41 0.58 6.00
CA ALA A 59 -3.80 -0.53 6.86
C ALA A 59 -4.56 -1.64 6.11
N ASP A 60 -5.42 -1.28 5.15
CA ASP A 60 -6.17 -2.21 4.29
C ASP A 60 -5.24 -3.14 3.48
N ILE A 61 -4.09 -2.64 3.03
CA ILE A 61 -3.05 -3.43 2.34
C ILE A 61 -1.94 -3.91 3.29
N GLY A 62 -2.23 -3.96 4.60
CA GLY A 62 -1.27 -4.23 5.67
C GLY A 62 -0.50 -5.52 5.54
N HIS A 63 -1.13 -6.56 4.98
CA HIS A 63 -0.49 -7.84 4.76
C HIS A 63 0.74 -7.73 3.84
N ALA A 64 0.81 -6.75 2.93
CA ALA A 64 1.91 -6.56 1.99
C ALA A 64 3.25 -6.19 2.66
N PHE A 65 3.20 -5.65 3.87
CA PHE A 65 4.37 -5.28 4.67
C PHE A 65 4.37 -5.96 6.05
N SER A 66 3.74 -7.12 6.14
CA SER A 66 3.94 -8.08 7.23
C SER A 66 5.13 -9.00 6.92
N PRO A 67 5.69 -9.75 7.90
CA PRO A 67 6.71 -10.75 7.62
C PRO A 67 6.27 -11.72 6.51
N PHE A 68 7.16 -12.10 5.61
CA PHE A 68 6.82 -12.85 4.40
C PHE A 68 5.93 -14.09 4.63
N PRO A 69 6.15 -14.95 5.65
CA PRO A 69 5.25 -16.08 5.90
C PRO A 69 3.80 -15.67 6.21
N VAL A 70 3.61 -14.54 6.89
CA VAL A 70 2.29 -13.98 7.18
C VAL A 70 1.68 -13.42 5.91
N HIS A 71 2.46 -12.67 5.13
CA HIS A 71 2.03 -12.12 3.85
C HIS A 71 1.53 -13.22 2.90
N THR A 72 2.33 -14.27 2.68
CA THR A 72 1.98 -15.39 1.79
C THR A 72 0.74 -16.11 2.28
N LYS A 73 0.59 -16.32 3.60
CA LYS A 73 -0.63 -16.93 4.16
C LYS A 73 -1.89 -16.13 3.81
N TRP A 74 -1.85 -14.81 3.95
CA TRP A 74 -2.97 -13.95 3.57
C TRP A 74 -3.24 -13.98 2.06
N SER A 75 -2.20 -13.96 1.22
CA SER A 75 -2.35 -14.03 -0.23
C SER A 75 -2.98 -15.36 -0.69
N LEU A 76 -2.62 -16.48 -0.06
CA LEU A 76 -3.23 -17.79 -0.34
C LEU A 76 -4.69 -17.86 0.11
N LEU A 77 -5.03 -17.30 1.27
CA LEU A 77 -6.43 -17.22 1.72
C LEU A 77 -7.29 -16.37 0.77
N LEU A 78 -6.74 -15.26 0.27
CA LEU A 78 -7.39 -14.41 -0.72
C LEU A 78 -7.60 -15.15 -2.05
N GLN A 79 -6.61 -15.93 -2.49
CA GLN A 79 -6.75 -16.79 -3.66
C GLN A 79 -7.91 -17.79 -3.49
N ASP A 80 -7.99 -18.47 -2.35
CA ASP A 80 -9.05 -19.45 -2.11
C ASP A 80 -10.44 -18.79 -2.13
N GLU A 81 -10.56 -17.59 -1.60
CA GLU A 81 -11.78 -16.79 -1.67
C GLU A 81 -12.14 -16.43 -3.13
N TYR A 82 -11.17 -15.94 -3.90
CA TYR A 82 -11.37 -15.53 -5.29
C TYR A 82 -11.76 -16.71 -6.18
N TYR A 83 -11.11 -17.85 -6.03
CA TYR A 83 -11.46 -19.06 -6.76
C TYR A 83 -12.82 -19.61 -6.35
N ARG A 84 -13.21 -19.48 -5.08
CA ARG A 84 -14.58 -19.83 -4.66
C ARG A 84 -15.60 -18.97 -5.37
N GLN A 85 -15.38 -17.65 -5.42
CA GLN A 85 -16.24 -16.74 -6.16
C GLN A 85 -16.28 -17.08 -7.66
N GLY A 86 -15.13 -17.28 -8.30
CA GLY A 86 -15.08 -17.58 -9.73
C GLY A 86 -15.78 -18.89 -10.12
N ARG A 87 -15.70 -19.93 -9.27
CA ARG A 87 -16.47 -21.16 -9.50
C ARG A 87 -17.98 -20.94 -9.41
N GLU A 88 -18.45 -20.10 -8.49
CA GLU A 88 -19.88 -19.75 -8.41
C GLU A 88 -20.32 -18.90 -9.61
N GLU A 89 -19.48 -17.97 -10.07
CA GLU A 89 -19.73 -17.20 -11.30
C GLU A 89 -19.88 -18.14 -12.51
N LEU A 90 -18.98 -19.11 -12.69
CA LEU A 90 -19.07 -20.12 -13.75
C LEU A 90 -20.34 -20.98 -13.67
N LYS A 91 -20.75 -21.41 -12.47
CA LYS A 91 -22.00 -22.17 -12.28
C LYS A 91 -23.23 -21.36 -12.69
N LEU A 92 -23.18 -20.04 -12.56
CA LEU A 92 -24.24 -19.12 -12.99
C LEU A 92 -24.15 -18.74 -14.47
N GLY A 93 -23.19 -19.30 -15.22
CA GLY A 93 -22.95 -18.96 -16.63
C GLY A 93 -22.33 -17.58 -16.83
N LEU A 94 -21.70 -17.01 -15.79
CA LEU A 94 -20.96 -15.75 -15.85
C LEU A 94 -19.47 -16.02 -16.07
N GLU A 95 -18.80 -15.14 -16.79
CA GLU A 95 -17.34 -15.21 -16.96
C GLU A 95 -16.63 -14.53 -15.77
N PRO A 96 -15.82 -15.26 -14.99
CA PRO A 96 -15.07 -14.67 -13.88
C PRO A 96 -14.00 -13.69 -14.35
N SER A 97 -13.70 -12.68 -13.53
CA SER A 97 -12.52 -11.86 -13.75
C SER A 97 -11.23 -12.69 -13.67
N MET A 98 -10.18 -12.29 -14.39
CA MET A 98 -8.91 -13.02 -14.52
C MET A 98 -8.38 -13.61 -13.19
N LEU A 99 -8.29 -12.82 -12.13
CA LEU A 99 -7.73 -13.25 -10.83
C LEU A 99 -8.62 -14.24 -10.05
N LYS A 100 -9.89 -14.36 -10.45
CA LYS A 100 -10.88 -15.27 -9.85
C LYS A 100 -11.05 -16.54 -10.66
N HIS A 101 -10.57 -16.56 -11.89
CA HIS A 101 -10.74 -17.70 -12.78
C HIS A 101 -9.80 -18.84 -12.34
N PRO A 102 -10.31 -20.06 -12.03
CA PRO A 102 -9.50 -21.17 -11.51
C PRO A 102 -8.38 -21.63 -12.43
N GLU A 103 -8.54 -21.44 -13.74
CA GLU A 103 -7.56 -21.81 -14.77
C GLU A 103 -6.59 -20.67 -15.17
N LYS A 104 -6.60 -19.54 -14.46
CA LYS A 104 -5.71 -18.40 -14.71
C LYS A 104 -4.76 -18.19 -13.54
N PRO A 105 -3.61 -17.51 -13.77
CA PRO A 105 -2.69 -17.14 -12.69
C PRO A 105 -3.42 -16.43 -11.57
N SER A 106 -3.19 -16.89 -10.34
CA SER A 106 -3.92 -16.48 -9.15
C SER A 106 -3.43 -15.15 -8.60
N VAL A 107 -4.09 -14.62 -7.58
CA VAL A 107 -3.54 -13.49 -6.81
C VAL A 107 -2.24 -13.81 -6.08
N ALA A 108 -1.93 -15.08 -5.80
CA ALA A 108 -0.68 -15.50 -5.15
C ALA A 108 0.39 -15.95 -6.18
N ASP A 109 0.10 -15.82 -7.48
CA ASP A 109 1.10 -15.95 -8.52
C ASP A 109 2.16 -14.84 -8.40
N LYS A 110 3.42 -15.18 -8.65
CA LYS A 110 4.54 -14.28 -8.45
C LYS A 110 4.50 -13.02 -9.32
N ASP A 111 4.03 -13.13 -10.56
CA ASP A 111 3.98 -12.00 -11.48
C ASP A 111 2.83 -11.06 -11.08
N ASN A 112 1.71 -11.63 -10.65
CA ASN A 112 0.58 -10.87 -10.10
C ASN A 112 0.93 -10.18 -8.78
N GLN A 113 1.68 -10.84 -7.89
CA GLN A 113 2.20 -10.20 -6.68
C GLN A 113 3.18 -9.09 -7.02
N ALA A 114 4.15 -9.32 -7.91
CA ALA A 114 5.08 -8.28 -8.33
C ALA A 114 4.34 -7.05 -8.89
N ALA A 115 3.36 -7.26 -9.76
CA ALA A 115 2.52 -6.19 -10.30
C ALA A 115 1.73 -5.45 -9.20
N PHE A 116 1.16 -6.17 -8.23
CA PHE A 116 0.47 -5.55 -7.09
C PHE A 116 1.41 -4.65 -6.28
N PHE A 117 2.63 -5.09 -6.02
CA PHE A 117 3.61 -4.29 -5.29
C PHE A 117 4.05 -3.05 -6.09
N ASP A 118 4.40 -3.21 -7.36
CA ASP A 118 4.92 -2.14 -8.21
C ASP A 118 3.86 -1.06 -8.48
N VAL A 119 2.59 -1.45 -8.64
CA VAL A 119 1.51 -0.52 -9.01
C VAL A 119 0.77 0.05 -7.80
N ILE A 120 0.62 -0.73 -6.72
CA ILE A 120 -0.23 -0.36 -5.57
C ILE A 120 0.60 -0.10 -4.31
N VAL A 121 1.36 -1.09 -3.86
CA VAL A 121 1.98 -1.05 -2.51
C VAL A 121 3.10 -0.01 -2.44
N LEU A 122 4.11 -0.12 -3.31
CA LEU A 122 5.29 0.73 -3.26
C LEU A 122 4.97 2.21 -3.55
N PRO A 123 4.16 2.58 -4.56
CA PRO A 123 3.77 3.97 -4.76
C PRO A 123 3.06 4.58 -3.54
N THR A 124 2.19 3.80 -2.89
CA THR A 124 1.48 4.21 -1.67
C THR A 124 2.46 4.49 -0.52
N LEU A 125 3.34 3.55 -0.21
CA LEU A 125 4.29 3.68 0.90
C LEU A 125 5.37 4.73 0.66
N ARG A 126 5.86 4.86 -0.59
CA ARG A 126 6.80 5.93 -0.99
C ARG A 126 6.18 7.30 -0.86
N THR A 127 4.88 7.43 -1.07
CA THR A 127 4.17 8.71 -0.84
C THR A 127 4.03 8.98 0.66
N TRP A 128 3.66 7.96 1.43
CA TRP A 128 3.51 8.07 2.88
C TRP A 128 4.81 8.47 3.60
N VAL A 129 5.95 7.91 3.19
CA VAL A 129 7.25 8.15 3.85
C VAL A 129 7.73 9.60 3.75
N LYS A 130 7.26 10.36 2.76
CA LYS A 130 7.60 11.78 2.59
C LYS A 130 7.15 12.62 3.79
N VAL A 131 5.96 12.31 4.33
CA VAL A 131 5.35 13.02 5.48
C VAL A 131 5.65 12.28 6.78
N PHE A 132 5.49 10.96 6.82
CA PHE A 132 5.61 10.15 8.03
C PHE A 132 6.86 9.26 7.98
N LYS A 133 8.04 9.91 7.97
CA LYS A 133 9.34 9.27 7.73
C LYS A 133 9.61 8.02 8.58
N ARG A 134 9.40 8.10 9.90
CA ARG A 134 9.76 7.00 10.82
C ARG A 134 8.93 5.75 10.57
N SER A 135 7.60 5.86 10.61
CA SER A 135 6.70 4.74 10.33
C SER A 135 6.80 4.29 8.89
N GLY A 136 6.82 5.22 7.94
CA GLY A 136 6.86 4.91 6.52
C GLY A 136 8.10 4.13 6.09
N LYS A 137 9.28 4.42 6.66
CA LYS A 137 10.51 3.69 6.35
C LYS A 137 10.40 2.22 6.76
N VAL A 138 9.89 1.94 7.96
CA VAL A 138 9.74 0.57 8.46
C VAL A 138 8.82 -0.23 7.53
N LEU A 139 7.67 0.34 7.17
CA LEU A 139 6.70 -0.34 6.29
C LEU A 139 7.26 -0.53 4.87
N LEU A 140 7.91 0.50 4.31
CA LEU A 140 8.47 0.46 2.96
C LEU A 140 9.58 -0.59 2.84
N THR A 141 10.52 -0.64 3.80
CA THR A 141 11.60 -1.62 3.79
C THR A 141 11.06 -3.05 3.84
N GLN A 142 10.05 -3.34 4.67
CA GLN A 142 9.45 -4.68 4.72
C GLN A 142 8.70 -5.03 3.42
N ALA A 143 8.02 -4.05 2.79
CA ALA A 143 7.37 -4.27 1.50
C ALA A 143 8.37 -4.55 0.37
N GLU A 144 9.49 -3.83 0.34
CA GLU A 144 10.56 -4.04 -0.65
C GLU A 144 11.19 -5.43 -0.50
N GLU A 145 11.37 -5.91 0.74
CA GLU A 145 11.84 -7.27 0.99
C GLU A 145 10.84 -8.33 0.53
N ASN A 146 9.54 -8.15 0.82
CA ASN A 146 8.51 -9.10 0.35
C ASN A 146 8.45 -9.15 -1.19
N LEU A 147 8.60 -8.01 -1.87
CA LEU A 147 8.68 -7.97 -3.34
C LEU A 147 9.91 -8.72 -3.86
N ARG A 148 11.07 -8.54 -3.21
CA ARG A 148 12.29 -9.28 -3.56
C ARG A 148 12.07 -10.79 -3.46
N LEU A 149 11.48 -11.25 -2.36
CA LEU A 149 11.18 -12.67 -2.12
C LEU A 149 10.20 -13.26 -3.15
N TRP A 150 9.16 -12.51 -3.55
CA TRP A 150 8.27 -12.94 -4.64
C TRP A 150 8.98 -13.08 -5.97
N ARG A 151 9.85 -12.14 -6.31
CA ARG A 151 10.61 -12.17 -7.58
C ARG A 151 11.61 -13.33 -7.64
N GLU A 152 12.04 -13.84 -6.48
CA GLU A 152 12.95 -14.98 -6.35
C GLU A 152 12.23 -16.34 -6.24
N SER A 153 10.89 -16.34 -6.12
CA SER A 153 10.07 -17.56 -5.99
C SER A 153 9.69 -18.25 -7.31
#